data_AF-A0A3S4BI04-F1
#
_entry.id   AF-A0A3S4BI04-F1
#
_cell.length_a   1.000
_cell.length_b   1.000
_cell.length_c   1.000
_cell.angle_alpha   90.00
_cell.angle_beta   90.00
_cell.angle_gamma   90.00
#
_symmetry.space_group_name_H-M   'P 1'
#
loop_
_entity.id
_entity.type
_entity.pdbx_description
1 polymer ?
#
loop_
_entity_poly.entity_id
_entity_poly.type
_entity_poly.pdbx_seq_one_letter_code
_entity_poly.pdbx_strand_id
1 'polypeptide(L)'
;MWPRRRRPLWWWPPVPISAAIAALLSAHGQAYQALSAQAAAFHAQFIEALRAGADAYAAAEAANVEQVLLGVINGPTEALLGRPLIGDGVNGADGTGQAGGAGGILVGNGGNGGSGGVGQDGGAGGAAGLFGHGGSGGAGGDNGAGNAGAGGAGGAGGLVWGNGGAGGVGGNAAFPGPGSGGNGGAGGSAGLIGNGGTGANGGFSSGSFGAQSGAGGAGGDGGWLYGNGGNGGNDRSGSALGGDGGDAYLFGDGGNGGGGGVGGVAGRAGLLIGDGGNGGSSQPGANGGLLWGNGGDGGGSLSSFRTPGVGGNAGLFGNGGAGGDGLPQAGADGGAGGLIFGNGGAGGNGGSSADGGAGGTAGLLGSGGAGGTGGNASPIAVAGNGGAGGNGGALFGNGGAGGAGGAGLVTNPNGGTGGDGGMGGLIGNGGRGGNAGISTGLGSGIGGNGGNARLIGNGGDGGSGTGGGPGGVGGTGGQLLGAKGTNGAP
;
A
#
# COMPACT_ATOMS: atom_id res chain seq x y z
N MET A 1 -22.09 74.82 -27.78
CA MET A 1 -21.62 76.03 -28.52
C MET A 1 -20.49 75.63 -29.47
N TRP A 2 -20.14 76.48 -30.44
CA TRP A 2 -19.08 76.32 -31.47
C TRP A 2 -18.33 77.66 -31.61
N PRO A 3 -17.07 77.76 -32.14
CA PRO A 3 -16.77 77.62 -33.59
C PRO A 3 -15.34 77.06 -33.95
N ARG A 4 -14.79 77.29 -35.18
CA ARG A 4 -13.67 76.53 -35.82
C ARG A 4 -12.91 77.26 -36.99
N ARG A 5 -11.54 77.30 -37.05
CA ARG A 5 -10.59 77.67 -38.19
C ARG A 5 -9.09 77.70 -37.72
N ARG A 6 -7.99 77.97 -38.50
CA ARG A 6 -7.39 77.31 -39.72
C ARG A 6 -5.95 77.85 -40.12
N ARG A 7 -4.88 77.01 -40.11
CA ARG A 7 -3.82 76.77 -41.19
C ARG A 7 -2.78 77.88 -41.63
N PRO A 8 -1.77 77.68 -42.55
CA PRO A 8 -1.11 76.49 -43.23
C PRO A 8 0.48 76.52 -43.36
N LEU A 9 1.06 75.88 -44.41
CA LEU A 9 2.48 75.47 -44.73
C LEU A 9 2.69 75.28 -46.29
N TRP A 10 3.87 74.87 -46.86
CA TRP A 10 4.12 74.31 -48.26
C TRP A 10 5.66 73.96 -48.50
N TRP A 11 6.31 73.48 -49.62
CA TRP A 11 6.13 73.05 -51.06
C TRP A 11 7.39 72.20 -51.54
N TRP A 12 7.45 71.39 -52.65
CA TRP A 12 8.71 70.82 -53.30
C TRP A 12 8.58 70.13 -54.74
N PRO A 13 9.66 69.68 -55.46
CA PRO A 13 9.77 69.43 -56.96
C PRO A 13 9.80 67.95 -57.54
N PRO A 14 10.03 67.67 -58.88
CA PRO A 14 9.58 66.42 -59.59
C PRO A 14 10.58 65.55 -60.45
N VAL A 15 10.05 64.54 -61.19
CA VAL A 15 10.70 63.48 -62.03
C VAL A 15 9.96 63.20 -63.39
N PRO A 16 10.54 62.49 -64.40
CA PRO A 16 9.94 62.31 -65.74
C PRO A 16 8.74 61.34 -65.84
N ILE A 17 7.78 61.70 -66.72
CA ILE A 17 6.39 61.23 -66.71
C ILE A 17 6.20 59.72 -66.99
N SER A 18 6.64 59.20 -68.15
CA SER A 18 6.31 57.82 -68.54
C SER A 18 6.94 56.77 -67.60
N ALA A 19 8.13 57.06 -67.07
CA ALA A 19 8.78 56.23 -66.06
C ALA A 19 8.01 56.29 -64.71
N ALA A 20 7.55 57.48 -64.30
CA ALA A 20 6.72 57.63 -63.11
C ALA A 20 5.37 56.88 -63.25
N ILE A 21 4.74 56.89 -64.44
CA ILE A 21 3.51 56.14 -64.72
C ILE A 21 3.75 54.63 -64.70
N ALA A 22 4.84 54.15 -65.32
CA ALA A 22 5.17 52.73 -65.31
C ALA A 22 5.52 52.22 -63.89
N ALA A 23 6.23 53.03 -63.09
CA ALA A 23 6.51 52.73 -61.69
C ALA A 23 5.24 52.76 -60.83
N LEU A 24 4.34 53.73 -61.06
CA LEU A 24 3.04 53.80 -60.39
C LEU A 24 2.17 52.56 -60.69
N LEU A 25 2.03 52.18 -61.97
CA LEU A 25 1.28 50.96 -62.34
C LEU A 25 1.91 49.69 -61.78
N SER A 26 3.24 49.59 -61.76
CA SER A 26 3.95 48.43 -61.19
C SER A 26 3.77 48.34 -59.67
N ALA A 27 3.86 49.46 -58.95
CA ALA A 27 3.58 49.52 -57.53
C ALA A 27 2.11 49.23 -57.21
N HIS A 28 1.18 49.69 -58.05
CA HIS A 28 -0.25 49.35 -57.94
C HIS A 28 -0.47 47.84 -58.15
N GLY A 29 0.18 47.25 -59.15
CA GLY A 29 0.16 45.81 -59.39
C GLY A 29 0.70 45.00 -58.21
N GLN A 30 1.83 45.40 -57.63
CA GLN A 30 2.38 44.75 -56.43
C GLN A 30 1.47 44.92 -55.20
N ALA A 31 0.83 46.08 -55.02
CA ALA A 31 -0.14 46.29 -53.95
C ALA A 31 -1.38 45.40 -54.11
N TYR A 32 -1.90 45.25 -55.34
CA TYR A 32 -2.97 44.30 -55.64
C TYR A 32 -2.55 42.84 -55.39
N GLN A 33 -1.34 42.44 -55.77
CA GLN A 33 -0.81 41.09 -55.49
C GLN A 33 -0.71 40.82 -53.98
N ALA A 34 -0.12 41.75 -53.22
CA ALA A 34 0.00 41.63 -51.76
C ALA A 34 -1.38 41.58 -51.06
N LEU A 35 -2.32 42.44 -51.47
CA LEU A 35 -3.69 42.42 -50.97
C LEU A 35 -4.40 41.10 -51.31
N SER A 36 -4.19 40.55 -52.51
CA SER A 36 -4.80 39.28 -52.92
C SER A 36 -4.25 38.08 -52.13
N ALA A 37 -2.95 38.07 -51.81
CA ALA A 37 -2.33 37.08 -50.94
C ALA A 37 -2.85 37.18 -49.50
N GLN A 38 -3.01 38.40 -48.97
CA GLN A 38 -3.56 38.63 -47.63
C GLN A 38 -5.04 38.21 -47.54
N ALA A 39 -5.83 38.48 -48.59
CA ALA A 39 -7.21 38.03 -48.70
C ALA A 39 -7.32 36.49 -48.80
N ALA A 40 -6.40 35.84 -49.52
CA ALA A 40 -6.35 34.37 -49.59
C ALA A 40 -5.98 33.74 -48.24
N ALA A 41 -5.03 34.32 -47.50
CA ALA A 41 -4.68 33.86 -46.15
C ALA A 41 -5.84 34.03 -45.17
N PHE A 42 -6.53 35.19 -45.18
CA PHE A 42 -7.74 35.41 -44.39
C PHE A 42 -8.85 34.42 -44.76
N HIS A 43 -9.06 34.14 -46.05
CA HIS A 43 -10.06 33.16 -46.49
C HIS A 43 -9.72 31.74 -46.04
N ALA A 44 -8.45 31.33 -46.07
CA ALA A 44 -8.02 30.04 -45.54
C ALA A 44 -8.30 29.91 -44.04
N GLN A 45 -7.92 30.91 -43.24
CA GLN A 45 -8.18 30.96 -41.80
C GLN A 45 -9.70 30.97 -41.49
N PHE A 46 -10.50 31.66 -42.29
CA PHE A 46 -11.95 31.66 -42.16
C PHE A 46 -12.56 30.27 -42.42
N ILE A 47 -12.11 29.57 -43.46
CA ILE A 47 -12.58 28.20 -43.77
C ILE A 47 -12.11 27.19 -42.72
N GLU A 48 -10.90 27.35 -42.16
CA GLU A 48 -10.38 26.53 -41.08
C GLU A 48 -11.19 26.71 -39.78
N ALA A 49 -11.45 27.96 -39.38
CA ALA A 49 -12.31 28.27 -38.23
C ALA A 49 -13.77 27.80 -38.44
N LEU A 50 -14.29 27.91 -39.66
CA LEU A 50 -15.64 27.44 -40.01
C LEU A 50 -15.76 25.91 -39.92
N ARG A 51 -14.71 25.17 -40.31
CA ARG A 51 -14.64 23.71 -40.13
C ARG A 51 -14.57 23.32 -38.65
N ALA A 52 -13.63 23.89 -37.90
CA ALA A 52 -13.52 23.62 -36.46
C ALA A 52 -14.82 23.95 -35.70
N GLY A 53 -15.55 25.00 -36.12
CA GLY A 53 -16.89 25.30 -35.62
C GLY A 53 -17.93 24.23 -35.99
N ALA A 54 -17.96 23.78 -37.24
CA ALA A 54 -18.86 22.72 -37.69
C ALA A 54 -18.59 21.37 -37.00
N ASP A 55 -17.32 21.01 -36.82
CA ASP A 55 -16.90 19.79 -36.11
C ASP A 55 -17.30 19.85 -34.63
N ALA A 56 -17.16 21.02 -33.98
CA ALA A 56 -17.63 21.24 -32.61
C ALA A 56 -19.16 21.18 -32.48
N TYR A 57 -19.91 21.72 -33.46
CA TYR A 57 -21.37 21.57 -33.50
C TYR A 57 -21.80 20.11 -33.72
N ALA A 58 -21.15 19.38 -34.62
CA ALA A 58 -21.44 17.96 -34.85
C ALA A 58 -21.14 17.10 -33.61
N ALA A 59 -20.06 17.38 -32.87
CA ALA A 59 -19.75 16.73 -31.60
C ALA A 59 -20.80 17.06 -30.51
N ALA A 60 -21.28 18.31 -30.46
CA ALA A 60 -22.34 18.72 -29.54
C ALA A 60 -23.70 18.07 -29.88
N GLU A 61 -24.04 17.96 -31.16
CA GLU A 61 -25.25 17.22 -31.60
C GLU A 61 -25.15 15.73 -31.26
N ALA A 62 -23.99 15.10 -31.46
CA ALA A 62 -23.77 13.70 -31.09
C ALA A 62 -23.97 13.47 -29.57
N ALA A 63 -23.32 14.27 -28.72
CA ALA A 63 -23.47 14.17 -27.27
C ALA A 63 -24.92 14.45 -26.81
N ASN A 64 -25.64 15.36 -27.46
CA ASN A 64 -27.04 15.65 -27.17
C ASN A 64 -27.97 14.50 -27.60
N VAL A 65 -27.68 13.84 -28.73
CA VAL A 65 -28.40 12.63 -29.18
C VAL A 65 -28.15 11.45 -28.23
N GLU A 66 -26.92 11.28 -27.74
CA GLU A 66 -26.58 10.27 -26.72
C GLU A 66 -27.35 10.52 -25.41
N GLN A 67 -27.43 11.78 -24.94
CA GLN A 67 -28.23 12.13 -23.76
C GLN A 67 -29.74 11.86 -23.96
N VAL A 68 -30.29 12.19 -25.13
CA VAL A 68 -31.69 11.88 -25.47
C VAL A 68 -31.93 10.36 -25.50
N LEU A 69 -31.02 9.59 -26.07
CA LEU A 69 -31.14 8.13 -26.15
C LEU A 69 -31.04 7.48 -24.76
N LEU A 70 -30.09 7.92 -23.93
CA LEU A 70 -30.00 7.51 -22.52
C LEU A 70 -31.26 7.91 -21.74
N GLY A 71 -31.82 9.09 -21.98
CA GLY A 71 -33.09 9.52 -21.39
C GLY A 71 -34.27 8.61 -21.74
N VAL A 72 -34.35 8.13 -22.98
CA VAL A 72 -35.35 7.15 -23.43
C VAL A 72 -35.13 5.77 -22.80
N ILE A 73 -33.87 5.33 -22.66
CA ILE A 73 -33.51 4.03 -22.06
C ILE A 73 -33.74 4.02 -20.54
N ASN A 74 -33.41 5.12 -19.85
CA ASN A 74 -33.51 5.25 -18.39
C ASN A 74 -34.91 5.66 -17.91
N GLY A 75 -35.66 6.43 -18.70
CA GLY A 75 -36.99 6.95 -18.33
C GLY A 75 -37.93 5.92 -17.68
N PRO A 76 -38.04 4.69 -18.21
CA PRO A 76 -38.84 3.63 -17.60
C PRO A 76 -38.36 3.20 -16.21
N THR A 77 -37.06 3.09 -15.95
CA THR A 77 -36.53 2.70 -14.62
C THR A 77 -36.50 3.87 -13.65
N GLU A 78 -36.24 5.08 -14.12
CA GLU A 78 -36.36 6.29 -13.30
C GLU A 78 -37.80 6.45 -12.79
N ALA A 79 -38.80 6.29 -13.66
CA ALA A 79 -40.21 6.40 -13.29
C ALA A 79 -40.72 5.28 -12.37
N LEU A 80 -40.11 4.09 -12.41
CA LEU A 80 -40.57 2.91 -11.64
C LEU A 80 -39.73 2.62 -10.38
N LEU A 81 -38.45 2.98 -10.38
CA LEU A 81 -37.45 2.59 -9.38
C LEU A 81 -36.62 3.78 -8.85
N GLY A 82 -36.79 4.99 -9.40
CA GLY A 82 -36.03 6.18 -8.99
C GLY A 82 -34.52 6.08 -9.23
N ARG A 83 -34.12 5.33 -10.26
CA ARG A 83 -32.72 5.03 -10.58
C ARG A 83 -32.56 4.74 -12.08
N PRO A 84 -31.47 5.18 -12.75
CA PRO A 84 -31.26 4.92 -14.17
C PRO A 84 -30.94 3.45 -14.43
N LEU A 85 -31.15 2.99 -15.66
CA LEU A 85 -30.72 1.65 -16.10
C LEU A 85 -29.23 1.64 -16.42
N ILE A 86 -28.76 2.71 -17.09
CA ILE A 86 -27.38 2.95 -17.52
C ILE A 86 -26.98 4.39 -17.19
N GLY A 87 -25.87 4.58 -16.47
CA GLY A 87 -25.29 5.89 -16.17
C GLY A 87 -24.57 5.91 -14.83
N ASP A 88 -23.55 6.75 -14.69
CA ASP A 88 -22.81 6.89 -13.44
C ASP A 88 -23.58 7.71 -12.40
N GLY A 89 -23.34 7.42 -11.12
CA GLY A 89 -23.94 8.12 -10.00
C GLY A 89 -23.41 9.55 -9.86
N VAL A 90 -24.29 10.48 -9.48
CA VAL A 90 -23.93 11.89 -9.30
C VAL A 90 -23.01 12.05 -8.08
N ASN A 91 -21.86 12.71 -8.24
CA ASN A 91 -20.97 13.03 -7.11
C ASN A 91 -21.65 13.96 -6.09
N GLY A 92 -21.41 13.74 -4.81
CA GLY A 92 -21.84 14.67 -3.75
C GLY A 92 -21.05 15.99 -3.80
N ALA A 93 -21.66 17.10 -3.39
CA ALA A 93 -21.00 18.40 -3.41
C ALA A 93 -19.88 18.52 -2.35
N ASP A 94 -18.72 19.03 -2.77
CA ASP A 94 -17.59 19.29 -1.87
C ASP A 94 -17.88 20.36 -0.80
N GLY A 95 -17.26 20.20 0.36
CA GLY A 95 -17.47 21.04 1.54
C GLY A 95 -18.84 20.88 2.21
N THR A 96 -19.62 19.84 1.89
CA THR A 96 -20.98 19.61 2.41
C THR A 96 -21.23 18.22 3.02
N GLY A 97 -20.30 17.29 2.88
CA GLY A 97 -20.48 15.90 3.35
C GLY A 97 -21.55 15.10 2.61
N GLN A 98 -22.01 15.57 1.44
CA GLN A 98 -23.04 14.88 0.66
C GLN A 98 -22.53 13.53 0.13
N ALA A 99 -23.33 12.48 0.34
CA ALA A 99 -23.06 11.17 -0.26
C ALA A 99 -23.18 11.21 -1.79
N GLY A 100 -22.38 10.39 -2.47
CA GLY A 100 -22.50 10.16 -3.90
C GLY A 100 -23.72 9.30 -4.22
N GLY A 101 -24.41 9.62 -5.31
CA GLY A 101 -25.54 8.84 -5.83
C GLY A 101 -25.11 7.45 -6.29
N ALA A 102 -26.03 6.48 -6.23
CA ALA A 102 -25.79 5.15 -6.77
C ALA A 102 -25.72 5.17 -8.31
N GLY A 103 -24.86 4.34 -8.89
CA GLY A 103 -24.80 4.13 -10.35
C GLY A 103 -26.04 3.42 -10.89
N GLY A 104 -26.22 3.44 -12.21
CA GLY A 104 -27.33 2.78 -12.90
C GLY A 104 -27.42 1.29 -12.63
N ILE A 105 -28.63 0.73 -12.74
CA ILE A 105 -28.97 -0.64 -12.30
C ILE A 105 -28.14 -1.71 -13.03
N LEU A 106 -27.93 -1.56 -14.34
CA LEU A 106 -27.14 -2.50 -15.13
C LEU A 106 -25.69 -2.04 -15.27
N VAL A 107 -25.46 -0.80 -15.70
CA VAL A 107 -24.12 -0.26 -15.95
C VAL A 107 -24.03 1.13 -15.34
N GLY A 108 -23.09 1.31 -14.41
CA GLY A 108 -22.83 2.61 -13.81
C GLY A 108 -21.91 2.50 -12.62
N ASN A 109 -20.86 3.32 -12.61
CA ASN A 109 -20.06 3.58 -11.43
C ASN A 109 -20.90 4.33 -10.40
N GLY A 110 -20.62 4.14 -9.11
CA GLY A 110 -21.19 5.00 -8.07
C GLY A 110 -20.50 6.37 -8.06
N GLY A 111 -21.26 7.42 -7.71
CA GLY A 111 -20.71 8.77 -7.56
C GLY A 111 -19.78 8.87 -6.35
N ASN A 112 -18.76 9.71 -6.43
CA ASN A 112 -17.89 9.98 -5.29
C ASN A 112 -18.65 10.78 -4.21
N GLY A 113 -18.37 10.49 -2.94
CA GLY A 113 -18.84 11.31 -1.83
C GLY A 113 -18.12 12.66 -1.80
N GLY A 114 -18.87 13.74 -1.57
CA GLY A 114 -18.32 15.08 -1.42
C GLY A 114 -17.58 15.23 -0.11
N SER A 115 -16.50 16.02 -0.10
CA SER A 115 -15.76 16.35 1.12
C SER A 115 -16.64 17.04 2.17
N GLY A 116 -16.30 16.86 3.45
CA GLY A 116 -16.96 17.50 4.59
C GLY A 116 -16.58 18.98 4.73
N GLY A 117 -17.52 19.81 5.17
CA GLY A 117 -17.21 21.16 5.67
C GLY A 117 -16.44 21.13 7.00
N VAL A 118 -16.05 22.30 7.54
CA VAL A 118 -15.26 22.39 8.79
C VAL A 118 -15.88 21.58 9.93
N GLY A 119 -15.17 20.55 10.41
CA GLY A 119 -15.65 19.63 11.45
C GLY A 119 -16.83 18.73 11.08
N GLN A 120 -17.16 18.60 9.78
CA GLN A 120 -18.22 17.72 9.27
C GLN A 120 -17.62 16.49 8.59
N ASP A 121 -18.32 15.36 8.68
CA ASP A 121 -17.92 14.12 8.03
C ASP A 121 -17.95 14.25 6.49
N GLY A 122 -17.10 13.48 5.81
CA GLY A 122 -17.13 13.33 4.37
C GLY A 122 -18.26 12.39 3.93
N GLY A 123 -18.86 12.66 2.78
CA GLY A 123 -19.96 11.86 2.26
C GLY A 123 -19.53 10.44 1.89
N ALA A 124 -20.41 9.46 2.05
CA ALA A 124 -20.16 8.11 1.54
C ALA A 124 -20.13 8.09 0.00
N GLY A 125 -19.28 7.25 -0.59
CA GLY A 125 -19.31 6.95 -2.01
C GLY A 125 -20.54 6.12 -2.37
N GLY A 126 -21.12 6.38 -3.55
CA GLY A 126 -22.26 5.65 -4.08
C GLY A 126 -21.89 4.22 -4.47
N ALA A 127 -22.84 3.30 -4.34
CA ALA A 127 -22.69 1.93 -4.84
C ALA A 127 -22.96 1.85 -6.36
N ALA A 128 -22.29 0.92 -7.03
CA ALA A 128 -22.52 0.60 -8.44
C ALA A 128 -23.81 -0.21 -8.68
N GLY A 129 -24.02 -0.61 -9.94
CA GLY A 129 -25.08 -1.52 -10.36
C GLY A 129 -24.64 -2.99 -10.47
N LEU A 130 -25.08 -3.65 -11.55
CA LEU A 130 -24.60 -4.98 -11.93
C LEU A 130 -23.14 -4.94 -12.42
N PHE A 131 -22.78 -3.89 -13.17
CA PHE A 131 -21.43 -3.60 -13.67
C PHE A 131 -21.05 -2.15 -13.34
N GLY A 132 -19.85 -1.93 -12.80
CA GLY A 132 -19.30 -0.60 -12.50
C GLY A 132 -18.55 -0.54 -11.16
N HIS A 133 -17.73 0.48 -10.96
CA HIS A 133 -16.94 0.65 -9.75
C HIS A 133 -17.69 1.43 -8.66
N GLY A 134 -17.44 1.10 -7.40
CA GLY A 134 -17.95 1.90 -6.28
C GLY A 134 -17.27 3.27 -6.24
N GLY A 135 -18.03 4.33 -5.93
CA GLY A 135 -17.49 5.68 -5.79
C GLY A 135 -16.58 5.81 -4.56
N SER A 136 -15.60 6.70 -4.59
CA SER A 136 -14.74 6.95 -3.42
C SER A 136 -15.50 7.71 -2.33
N GLY A 137 -15.20 7.41 -1.06
CA GLY A 137 -15.67 8.22 0.06
C GLY A 137 -15.03 9.61 0.08
N GLY A 138 -15.79 10.63 0.47
CA GLY A 138 -15.31 12.00 0.63
C GLY A 138 -14.41 12.15 1.86
N ALA A 139 -13.42 13.04 1.80
CA ALA A 139 -12.59 13.36 2.96
C ALA A 139 -13.40 14.09 4.04
N GLY A 140 -13.15 13.77 5.31
CA GLY A 140 -13.71 14.48 6.45
C GLY A 140 -13.06 15.85 6.63
N GLY A 141 -13.84 16.85 7.05
CA GLY A 141 -13.37 18.23 7.14
C GLY A 141 -12.54 18.51 8.39
N ASP A 142 -11.41 19.17 8.20
CA ASP A 142 -10.50 19.64 9.27
C ASP A 142 -11.22 20.56 10.27
N ASN A 143 -10.72 20.64 11.51
CA ASN A 143 -11.25 21.55 12.54
C ASN A 143 -10.17 22.04 13.52
N GLY A 144 -9.93 23.36 13.56
CA GLY A 144 -8.99 23.99 14.50
C GLY A 144 -9.57 24.38 15.86
N ALA A 145 -10.87 24.13 16.10
CA ALA A 145 -11.60 24.56 17.31
C ALA A 145 -12.34 23.43 18.04
N GLY A 146 -12.34 22.21 17.48
CA GLY A 146 -13.06 21.04 18.01
C GLY A 146 -12.72 19.79 17.21
N ASN A 147 -13.53 18.74 17.32
CA ASN A 147 -13.31 17.50 16.58
C ASN A 147 -13.41 17.73 15.05
N ALA A 148 -12.53 17.08 14.30
CA ALA A 148 -12.60 17.03 12.85
C ALA A 148 -13.52 15.89 12.38
N GLY A 149 -14.06 16.02 11.16
CA GLY A 149 -14.98 15.04 10.60
C GLY A 149 -14.29 13.73 10.19
N ALA A 150 -15.00 12.62 10.32
CA ALA A 150 -14.58 11.34 9.76
C ALA A 150 -14.64 11.34 8.23
N GLY A 151 -13.81 10.54 7.58
CA GLY A 151 -13.92 10.28 6.15
C GLY A 151 -15.09 9.36 5.83
N GLY A 152 -15.78 9.62 4.73
CA GLY A 152 -16.90 8.80 4.28
C GLY A 152 -16.46 7.40 3.84
N ALA A 153 -17.33 6.40 3.99
CA ALA A 153 -17.05 5.06 3.46
C ALA A 153 -17.02 5.07 1.91
N GLY A 154 -16.20 4.21 1.31
CA GLY A 154 -16.25 3.93 -0.11
C GLY A 154 -17.48 3.11 -0.50
N GLY A 155 -18.00 3.34 -1.70
CA GLY A 155 -19.17 2.63 -2.20
C GLY A 155 -18.88 1.20 -2.65
N ALA A 156 -19.90 0.34 -2.64
CA ALA A 156 -19.77 -1.04 -3.11
C ALA A 156 -19.58 -1.10 -4.65
N GLY A 157 -18.73 -2.03 -5.11
CA GLY A 157 -18.53 -2.35 -6.51
C GLY A 157 -19.68 -3.16 -7.13
N GLY A 158 -19.64 -3.31 -8.45
CA GLY A 158 -20.70 -3.96 -9.22
C GLY A 158 -20.90 -5.43 -8.87
N LEU A 159 -22.16 -5.86 -8.81
CA LEU A 159 -22.53 -7.22 -8.36
C LEU A 159 -21.88 -8.34 -9.18
N VAL A 160 -21.67 -8.15 -10.49
CA VAL A 160 -20.98 -9.11 -11.36
C VAL A 160 -19.54 -8.71 -11.61
N TRP A 161 -19.29 -7.44 -11.93
CA TRP A 161 -17.94 -6.92 -12.11
C TRP A 161 -17.82 -5.47 -11.64
N GLY A 162 -16.84 -5.23 -10.78
CA GLY A 162 -16.46 -3.90 -10.34
C GLY A 162 -15.75 -3.91 -8.99
N ASN A 163 -14.62 -3.23 -8.93
CA ASN A 163 -13.93 -2.94 -7.66
C ASN A 163 -14.80 -2.06 -6.76
N GLY A 164 -14.68 -2.23 -5.44
CA GLY A 164 -15.22 -1.30 -4.47
C GLY A 164 -14.43 0.02 -4.42
N GLY A 165 -15.09 1.09 -4.00
CA GLY A 165 -14.49 2.42 -3.88
C GLY A 165 -13.58 2.54 -2.66
N ALA A 166 -12.52 3.32 -2.76
CA ALA A 166 -11.67 3.64 -1.61
C ALA A 166 -12.43 4.49 -0.56
N GLY A 167 -12.09 4.32 0.71
CA GLY A 167 -12.59 5.18 1.79
C GLY A 167 -12.06 6.62 1.68
N GLY A 168 -12.77 7.54 2.32
CA GLY A 168 -12.36 8.94 2.46
C GLY A 168 -11.37 9.13 3.61
N VAL A 169 -10.41 10.05 3.46
CA VAL A 169 -9.45 10.39 4.52
C VAL A 169 -10.15 11.09 5.69
N GLY A 170 -9.80 10.72 6.93
CA GLY A 170 -10.28 11.42 8.12
C GLY A 170 -9.65 12.81 8.30
N GLY A 171 -10.46 13.80 8.69
CA GLY A 171 -10.06 15.20 8.84
C GLY A 171 -9.17 15.44 10.08
N ASN A 172 -8.34 16.47 10.03
CA ASN A 172 -7.33 16.77 11.04
C ASN A 172 -7.82 17.81 12.06
N ALA A 173 -7.47 17.60 13.33
CA ALA A 173 -7.75 18.55 14.41
C ALA A 173 -6.49 19.33 14.83
N ALA A 174 -6.64 20.63 15.06
CA ALA A 174 -5.52 21.52 15.35
C ALA A 174 -5.68 22.31 16.67
N PHE A 175 -4.54 22.66 17.27
CA PHE A 175 -4.44 23.52 18.45
C PHE A 175 -4.96 24.95 18.14
N PRO A 176 -5.67 25.64 19.07
CA PRO A 176 -5.80 25.38 20.50
C PRO A 176 -7.02 24.54 20.92
N GLY A 177 -7.78 23.97 19.98
CA GLY A 177 -8.93 23.12 20.32
C GLY A 177 -8.52 21.80 21.03
N PRO A 178 -9.36 21.25 21.92
CA PRO A 178 -9.17 19.91 22.49
C PRO A 178 -9.66 18.80 21.53
N GLY A 179 -9.58 19.04 20.22
CA GLY A 179 -10.26 18.23 19.20
C GLY A 179 -9.51 16.94 18.86
N SER A 180 -10.26 15.84 18.71
CA SER A 180 -9.75 14.63 18.08
C SER A 180 -9.80 14.73 16.55
N GLY A 181 -8.84 14.09 15.88
CA GLY A 181 -8.89 13.86 14.44
C GLY A 181 -10.00 12.87 14.09
N GLY A 182 -10.63 13.05 12.92
CA GLY A 182 -11.70 12.17 12.47
C GLY A 182 -11.16 10.83 11.96
N ASN A 183 -11.93 9.76 12.13
CA ASN A 183 -11.56 8.43 11.63
C ASN A 183 -11.47 8.40 10.10
N GLY A 184 -10.64 7.52 9.55
CA GLY A 184 -10.65 7.22 8.13
C GLY A 184 -11.89 6.39 7.74
N GLY A 185 -12.43 6.65 6.56
CA GLY A 185 -13.52 5.88 5.99
C GLY A 185 -13.07 4.47 5.59
N ALA A 186 -13.95 3.49 5.78
CA ALA A 186 -13.73 2.14 5.27
C ALA A 186 -13.81 2.10 3.74
N GLY A 187 -13.11 1.16 3.11
CA GLY A 187 -13.28 0.86 1.70
C GLY A 187 -14.57 0.06 1.44
N GLY A 188 -15.16 0.24 0.26
CA GLY A 188 -16.29 -0.58 -0.18
C GLY A 188 -15.85 -1.96 -0.67
N SER A 189 -16.69 -2.98 -0.51
CA SER A 189 -16.44 -4.32 -1.05
C SER A 189 -16.78 -4.43 -2.54
N ALA A 190 -16.26 -5.47 -3.20
CA ALA A 190 -16.63 -5.87 -4.56
C ALA A 190 -17.73 -6.95 -4.58
N GLY A 191 -18.32 -7.21 -5.75
CA GLY A 191 -19.34 -8.25 -5.97
C GLY A 191 -18.76 -9.64 -6.27
N LEU A 192 -19.03 -10.17 -7.46
CA LEU A 192 -18.49 -11.46 -7.90
C LEU A 192 -17.02 -11.35 -8.35
N ILE A 193 -16.67 -10.32 -9.12
CA ILE A 193 -15.32 -10.06 -9.64
C ILE A 193 -14.93 -8.61 -9.41
N GLY A 194 -13.78 -8.37 -8.78
CA GLY A 194 -13.24 -7.03 -8.53
C GLY A 194 -12.52 -6.95 -7.19
N ASN A 195 -11.60 -6.00 -7.05
CA ASN A 195 -10.87 -5.81 -5.80
C ASN A 195 -11.68 -4.97 -4.80
N GLY A 196 -11.50 -5.24 -3.52
CA GLY A 196 -12.01 -4.39 -2.46
C GLY A 196 -11.32 -3.02 -2.45
N GLY A 197 -12.07 -1.99 -2.09
CA GLY A 197 -11.53 -0.65 -1.93
C GLY A 197 -10.62 -0.57 -0.71
N THR A 198 -9.55 0.23 -0.78
CA THR A 198 -8.70 0.49 0.38
C THR A 198 -9.42 1.33 1.43
N GLY A 199 -9.29 0.94 2.69
CA GLY A 199 -9.59 1.81 3.82
C GLY A 199 -8.62 2.98 3.89
N ALA A 200 -9.06 4.11 4.43
CA ALA A 200 -8.31 5.35 4.41
C ALA A 200 -7.70 5.72 5.77
N ASN A 201 -6.67 6.56 5.74
CA ASN A 201 -5.93 6.93 6.94
C ASN A 201 -6.74 7.88 7.84
N GLY A 202 -6.68 7.64 9.15
CA GLY A 202 -7.28 8.48 10.19
C GLY A 202 -6.60 9.84 10.33
N GLY A 203 -7.38 10.87 10.67
CA GLY A 203 -6.91 12.25 10.77
C GLY A 203 -5.96 12.48 11.93
N PHE A 204 -5.01 13.39 11.76
CA PHE A 204 -4.08 13.78 12.82
C PHE A 204 -4.76 14.66 13.88
N SER A 205 -4.25 14.67 15.11
CA SER A 205 -4.58 15.68 16.13
C SER A 205 -3.32 16.22 16.80
N SER A 206 -3.27 17.55 16.95
CA SER A 206 -2.25 18.25 17.76
C SER A 206 -2.79 18.72 19.13
N GLY A 207 -3.86 18.08 19.63
CA GLY A 207 -4.60 18.53 20.81
C GLY A 207 -3.92 18.25 22.16
N SER A 208 -4.40 18.93 23.20
CA SER A 208 -4.01 18.72 24.61
C SER A 208 -4.48 17.36 25.15
N PHE A 209 -3.97 16.97 26.33
CA PHE A 209 -4.29 15.72 27.04
C PHE A 209 -5.75 15.26 26.90
N GLY A 210 -5.96 14.15 26.20
CA GLY A 210 -7.27 13.54 25.96
C GLY A 210 -7.71 13.54 24.49
N ALA A 211 -7.18 14.45 23.66
CA ALA A 211 -7.37 14.40 22.22
C ALA A 211 -6.67 13.17 21.61
N GLN A 212 -7.25 12.58 20.57
CA GLN A 212 -6.72 11.41 19.85
C GLN A 212 -6.66 11.69 18.35
N SER A 213 -5.77 11.00 17.63
CA SER A 213 -5.91 10.86 16.19
C SER A 213 -7.12 10.00 15.84
N GLY A 214 -7.63 10.13 14.62
CA GLY A 214 -8.58 9.18 14.09
C GLY A 214 -7.94 7.81 13.90
N ALA A 215 -8.74 6.75 14.08
CA ALA A 215 -8.40 5.41 13.63
C ALA A 215 -8.39 5.34 12.09
N GLY A 216 -7.64 4.41 11.53
CA GLY A 216 -7.74 4.05 10.11
C GLY A 216 -9.04 3.31 9.81
N GLY A 217 -9.60 3.52 8.61
CA GLY A 217 -10.75 2.76 8.14
C GLY A 217 -10.35 1.37 7.65
N ALA A 218 -11.22 0.37 7.80
CA ALA A 218 -10.96 -0.98 7.29
C ALA A 218 -10.98 -1.03 5.75
N GLY A 219 -10.25 -1.97 5.15
CA GLY A 219 -10.38 -2.30 3.74
C GLY A 219 -11.70 -3.02 3.46
N GLY A 220 -12.23 -2.85 2.25
CA GLY A 220 -13.38 -3.63 1.78
C GLY A 220 -12.94 -4.99 1.24
N ASP A 221 -13.85 -5.96 1.24
CA ASP A 221 -13.57 -7.30 0.70
C ASP A 221 -13.43 -7.32 -0.84
N GLY A 222 -12.60 -8.24 -1.32
CA GLY A 222 -12.50 -8.63 -2.73
C GLY A 222 -13.69 -9.45 -3.21
N GLY A 223 -13.78 -9.63 -4.52
CA GLY A 223 -14.90 -10.31 -5.18
C GLY A 223 -14.95 -11.81 -4.84
N TRP A 224 -16.16 -12.36 -4.70
CA TRP A 224 -16.37 -13.74 -4.23
C TRP A 224 -15.64 -14.79 -5.07
N LEU A 225 -15.61 -14.61 -6.40
CA LEU A 225 -14.91 -15.50 -7.33
C LEU A 225 -13.46 -15.07 -7.54
N TYR A 226 -13.23 -13.78 -7.83
CA TYR A 226 -11.89 -13.25 -8.08
C TYR A 226 -11.78 -11.79 -7.62
N GLY A 227 -10.81 -11.52 -6.74
CA GLY A 227 -10.41 -10.16 -6.40
C GLY A 227 -9.68 -10.10 -5.07
N ASN A 228 -8.74 -9.17 -4.99
CA ASN A 228 -7.96 -8.96 -3.77
C ASN A 228 -8.77 -8.15 -2.75
N GLY A 229 -8.55 -8.42 -1.47
CA GLY A 229 -9.02 -7.57 -0.38
C GLY A 229 -8.35 -6.20 -0.41
N GLY A 230 -9.07 -5.17 0.01
CA GLY A 230 -8.52 -3.82 0.17
C GLY A 230 -7.61 -3.73 1.38
N ASN A 231 -6.50 -2.98 1.28
CA ASN A 231 -5.68 -2.66 2.46
C ASN A 231 -6.46 -1.78 3.44
N GLY A 232 -6.29 -2.01 4.74
CA GLY A 232 -6.75 -1.12 5.79
C GLY A 232 -5.92 0.16 5.89
N GLY A 233 -6.55 1.22 6.37
CA GLY A 233 -5.91 2.52 6.57
C GLY A 233 -5.09 2.59 7.86
N ASN A 234 -4.06 3.45 7.87
CA ASN A 234 -3.24 3.70 9.04
C ASN A 234 -3.87 4.76 9.96
N ASP A 235 -3.49 4.79 11.24
CA ASP A 235 -3.52 6.06 11.98
C ASP A 235 -2.39 7.00 11.49
N ARG A 236 -2.35 8.25 12.00
CA ARG A 236 -1.29 9.22 11.68
C ARG A 236 -0.41 9.61 12.87
N SER A 237 -0.42 8.87 13.98
CA SER A 237 0.37 9.20 15.19
C SER A 237 0.74 8.05 16.13
N GLY A 238 0.48 6.79 15.80
CA GLY A 238 0.83 5.61 16.59
C GLY A 238 0.05 5.46 17.90
N SER A 239 -1.17 5.99 17.96
CA SER A 239 -1.98 6.10 19.20
C SER A 239 -3.44 5.65 19.06
N ALA A 240 -3.95 5.49 17.83
CA ALA A 240 -5.29 4.98 17.56
C ALA A 240 -5.21 3.53 17.02
N LEU A 241 -6.30 3.03 16.45
CA LEU A 241 -6.32 1.73 15.78
C LEU A 241 -6.01 1.92 14.29
N GLY A 242 -5.18 1.05 13.71
CA GLY A 242 -5.16 0.80 12.28
C GLY A 242 -6.43 0.07 11.86
N GLY A 243 -6.91 0.30 10.64
CA GLY A 243 -8.06 -0.42 10.08
C GLY A 243 -7.66 -1.82 9.60
N ASP A 244 -8.56 -2.79 9.75
CA ASP A 244 -8.36 -4.16 9.28
C ASP A 244 -8.22 -4.22 7.75
N GLY A 245 -7.48 -5.21 7.24
CA GLY A 245 -7.46 -5.54 5.82
C GLY A 245 -8.72 -6.33 5.41
N GLY A 246 -9.26 -6.03 4.23
CA GLY A 246 -10.41 -6.77 3.68
C GLY A 246 -10.03 -8.17 3.22
N ASP A 247 -11.01 -9.07 3.18
CA ASP A 247 -10.80 -10.48 2.82
C ASP A 247 -10.85 -10.71 1.31
N ALA A 248 -10.15 -11.75 0.83
CA ALA A 248 -10.42 -12.40 -0.45
C ALA A 248 -11.11 -13.77 -0.21
N TYR A 249 -11.89 -14.23 -1.19
CA TYR A 249 -12.80 -15.38 -1.01
C TYR A 249 -12.32 -16.68 -1.68
N LEU A 250 -12.29 -16.75 -3.01
CA LEU A 250 -11.88 -17.96 -3.75
C LEU A 250 -10.51 -17.83 -4.41
N PHE A 251 -10.31 -16.74 -5.15
CA PHE A 251 -9.05 -16.35 -5.77
C PHE A 251 -8.76 -14.87 -5.51
N GLY A 252 -7.53 -14.53 -5.10
CA GLY A 252 -7.09 -13.17 -4.83
C GLY A 252 -6.37 -13.04 -3.49
N ASP A 253 -5.54 -12.01 -3.36
CA ASP A 253 -4.70 -11.79 -2.18
C ASP A 253 -5.47 -11.08 -1.06
N GLY A 254 -5.13 -11.38 0.19
CA GLY A 254 -5.71 -10.70 1.36
C GLY A 254 -5.23 -9.26 1.50
N GLY A 255 -6.09 -8.36 1.98
CA GLY A 255 -5.71 -6.97 2.25
C GLY A 255 -4.75 -6.85 3.45
N ASN A 256 -3.76 -5.96 3.37
CA ASN A 256 -2.88 -5.68 4.50
C ASN A 256 -3.63 -4.92 5.60
N GLY A 257 -3.39 -5.28 6.86
CA GLY A 257 -3.85 -4.53 8.03
C GLY A 257 -3.09 -3.21 8.18
N GLY A 258 -3.80 -2.13 8.51
CA GLY A 258 -3.22 -0.80 8.69
C GLY A 258 -2.37 -0.67 9.96
N GLY A 259 -1.38 0.22 9.95
CA GLY A 259 -0.55 0.54 11.11
C GLY A 259 -1.26 1.45 12.12
N GLY A 260 -0.93 1.29 13.40
CA GLY A 260 -1.44 2.14 14.49
C GLY A 260 -0.86 1.78 15.85
N GLY A 261 -1.40 2.37 16.92
CA GLY A 261 -1.06 1.97 18.30
C GLY A 261 -1.44 0.52 18.60
N VAL A 262 -2.55 0.05 18.03
CA VAL A 262 -2.74 -1.35 17.59
C VAL A 262 -2.97 -1.27 16.08
N GLY A 263 -2.40 -2.16 15.28
CA GLY A 263 -2.74 -2.25 13.86
C GLY A 263 -4.04 -3.01 13.61
N GLY A 264 -4.49 -2.99 12.36
CA GLY A 264 -5.58 -3.82 11.88
C GLY A 264 -5.16 -5.27 11.62
N VAL A 265 -6.13 -6.18 11.69
CA VAL A 265 -5.96 -7.60 11.35
C VAL A 265 -5.61 -7.72 9.86
N ALA A 266 -4.80 -8.71 9.51
CA ALA A 266 -4.58 -9.10 8.12
C ALA A 266 -5.84 -9.71 7.49
N GLY A 267 -6.20 -9.24 6.29
CA GLY A 267 -7.22 -9.86 5.46
C GLY A 267 -6.77 -11.25 4.97
N ARG A 268 -7.71 -12.19 4.87
CA ARG A 268 -7.42 -13.57 4.46
C ARG A 268 -7.22 -13.66 2.94
N ALA A 269 -6.29 -14.53 2.53
CA ALA A 269 -6.15 -14.95 1.15
C ALA A 269 -7.39 -15.70 0.64
N GLY A 270 -7.59 -15.68 -0.69
CA GLY A 270 -8.55 -16.54 -1.37
C GLY A 270 -8.28 -18.02 -1.10
N LEU A 271 -9.35 -18.78 -0.82
CA LEU A 271 -9.30 -20.17 -0.34
C LEU A 271 -8.40 -21.09 -1.17
N LEU A 272 -8.35 -20.90 -2.49
CA LEU A 272 -7.55 -21.73 -3.39
C LEU A 272 -6.22 -21.08 -3.76
N ILE A 273 -6.25 -19.82 -4.20
CA ILE A 273 -5.07 -19.09 -4.68
C ILE A 273 -5.10 -17.66 -4.16
N GLY A 274 -4.00 -17.21 -3.56
CA GLY A 274 -3.78 -15.84 -3.12
C GLY A 274 -2.75 -15.78 -2.01
N ASP A 275 -2.00 -14.68 -1.95
CA ASP A 275 -1.11 -14.40 -0.83
C ASP A 275 -1.91 -13.87 0.37
N GLY A 276 -1.48 -14.20 1.59
CA GLY A 276 -2.09 -13.68 2.81
C GLY A 276 -1.74 -12.21 3.03
N GLY A 277 -2.69 -11.41 3.53
CA GLY A 277 -2.40 -10.03 3.90
C GLY A 277 -1.35 -9.94 5.01
N ASN A 278 -0.54 -8.87 4.99
CA ASN A 278 0.37 -8.56 6.08
C ASN A 278 -0.41 -7.99 7.28
N GLY A 279 0.01 -8.31 8.50
CA GLY A 279 -0.58 -7.78 9.72
C GLY A 279 -0.18 -6.32 9.98
N GLY A 280 -1.12 -5.53 10.50
CA GLY A 280 -0.81 -4.23 11.09
C GLY A 280 0.03 -4.36 12.37
N SER A 281 0.43 -3.24 12.98
CA SER A 281 1.23 -3.22 14.21
C SER A 281 0.74 -4.19 15.30
N SER A 282 1.59 -5.16 15.70
CA SER A 282 1.27 -6.25 16.65
C SER A 282 0.21 -7.28 16.21
N GLN A 283 -0.11 -7.37 14.93
CA GLN A 283 -1.07 -8.34 14.36
C GLN A 283 -0.34 -9.39 13.51
N PRO A 284 -0.75 -10.67 13.56
CA PRO A 284 -0.16 -11.71 12.72
C PRO A 284 -0.49 -11.49 11.24
N GLY A 285 0.38 -11.98 10.36
CA GLY A 285 0.08 -12.08 8.94
C GLY A 285 -0.90 -13.21 8.67
N ALA A 286 -1.73 -13.08 7.63
CA ALA A 286 -2.68 -14.11 7.25
C ALA A 286 -1.98 -15.28 6.52
N ASN A 287 -2.56 -16.48 6.61
CA ASN A 287 -2.10 -17.60 5.80
C ASN A 287 -2.44 -17.39 4.31
N GLY A 288 -1.60 -17.92 3.42
CA GLY A 288 -1.87 -17.98 1.98
C GLY A 288 -2.91 -19.04 1.60
N GLY A 289 -3.37 -18.98 0.34
CA GLY A 289 -4.35 -19.89 -0.24
C GLY A 289 -3.92 -21.36 -0.21
N LEU A 290 -4.90 -22.28 -0.12
CA LEU A 290 -4.65 -23.71 0.11
C LEU A 290 -3.76 -24.36 -0.97
N LEU A 291 -3.93 -23.98 -2.23
CA LEU A 291 -3.14 -24.53 -3.33
C LEU A 291 -1.89 -23.70 -3.57
N TRP A 292 -2.03 -22.38 -3.72
CA TRP A 292 -0.91 -21.49 -4.01
C TRP A 292 -1.07 -20.17 -3.28
N GLY A 293 -0.08 -19.80 -2.47
CA GLY A 293 -0.08 -18.54 -1.74
C GLY A 293 1.06 -18.47 -0.74
N ASN A 294 1.77 -17.34 -0.74
CA ASN A 294 2.64 -16.98 0.36
C ASN A 294 1.79 -16.62 1.59
N GLY A 295 2.29 -16.87 2.79
CA GLY A 295 1.74 -16.24 4.00
C GLY A 295 2.20 -14.78 4.09
N GLY A 296 1.34 -13.90 4.61
CA GLY A 296 1.67 -12.49 4.82
C GLY A 296 2.62 -12.30 6.00
N ASP A 297 3.35 -11.18 6.02
CA ASP A 297 4.25 -10.83 7.11
C ASP A 297 3.47 -10.42 8.37
N GLY A 298 3.99 -10.76 9.54
CA GLY A 298 3.48 -10.29 10.83
C GLY A 298 3.92 -8.87 11.14
N GLY A 299 3.01 -8.04 11.66
CA GLY A 299 3.31 -6.64 11.94
C GLY A 299 4.09 -6.45 13.24
N GLY A 300 5.14 -5.63 13.17
CA GLY A 300 5.99 -5.31 14.32
C GLY A 300 5.26 -4.61 15.47
N SER A 301 5.81 -4.69 16.69
CA SER A 301 5.27 -3.99 17.86
C SER A 301 6.09 -2.76 18.20
N LEU A 302 5.39 -1.64 18.47
CA LEU A 302 5.96 -0.40 19.00
C LEU A 302 5.58 -0.19 20.48
N SER A 303 5.03 -1.20 21.16
CA SER A 303 4.40 -1.04 22.47
C SER A 303 4.80 -2.13 23.46
N SER A 304 5.26 -1.71 24.65
CA SER A 304 5.81 -2.57 25.71
C SER A 304 4.86 -3.59 26.35
N PHE A 305 3.65 -3.76 25.81
CA PHE A 305 2.60 -4.66 26.30
C PHE A 305 2.00 -5.57 25.22
N ARG A 306 2.45 -5.47 23.96
CA ARG A 306 2.04 -6.37 22.87
C ARG A 306 3.25 -6.97 22.19
N THR A 307 3.21 -8.28 21.94
CA THR A 307 4.16 -8.95 21.06
C THR A 307 3.94 -8.51 19.61
N PRO A 308 4.98 -8.47 18.77
CA PRO A 308 4.78 -8.46 17.32
C PRO A 308 3.96 -9.66 16.85
N GLY A 309 3.38 -9.56 15.66
CA GLY A 309 2.66 -10.67 15.04
C GLY A 309 3.60 -11.69 14.40
N VAL A 310 3.24 -12.98 14.47
CA VAL A 310 3.90 -14.05 13.70
C VAL A 310 3.61 -13.93 12.21
N GLY A 311 4.52 -14.45 11.40
CA GLY A 311 4.31 -14.58 9.96
C GLY A 311 3.25 -15.63 9.63
N GLY A 312 2.46 -15.37 8.58
CA GLY A 312 1.47 -16.31 8.06
C GLY A 312 2.13 -17.52 7.39
N ASN A 313 1.43 -18.64 7.37
CA ASN A 313 1.88 -19.88 6.72
C ASN A 313 1.42 -19.92 5.26
N ALA A 314 2.23 -20.52 4.39
CA ALA A 314 1.78 -20.89 3.04
C ALA A 314 0.93 -22.17 3.04
N GLY A 315 0.18 -22.38 1.96
CA GLY A 315 -0.61 -23.59 1.72
C GLY A 315 0.23 -24.77 1.20
N LEU A 316 -0.14 -25.31 0.03
CA LEU A 316 0.57 -26.42 -0.60
C LEU A 316 1.85 -25.94 -1.34
N PHE A 317 1.77 -24.77 -1.97
CA PHE A 317 2.86 -24.07 -2.67
C PHE A 317 2.92 -22.60 -2.22
N GLY A 318 4.11 -22.08 -1.87
CA GLY A 318 4.32 -20.69 -1.45
C GLY A 318 5.26 -20.56 -0.26
N ASN A 319 5.75 -19.36 0.05
CA ASN A 319 6.66 -19.12 1.18
C ASN A 319 5.90 -18.66 2.43
N GLY A 320 6.40 -18.98 3.62
CA GLY A 320 5.89 -18.38 4.85
C GLY A 320 6.28 -16.90 4.95
N GLY A 321 5.42 -16.07 5.52
CA GLY A 321 5.69 -14.66 5.76
C GLY A 321 6.68 -14.45 6.91
N ALA A 322 7.34 -13.30 6.95
CA ALA A 322 8.25 -12.96 8.03
C ALA A 322 7.49 -12.68 9.35
N GLY A 323 8.12 -12.95 10.49
CA GLY A 323 7.63 -12.49 11.79
C GLY A 323 7.97 -11.02 12.02
N GLY A 324 7.13 -10.30 12.76
CA GLY A 324 7.31 -8.88 13.02
C GLY A 324 8.44 -8.57 14.01
N ASP A 325 9.11 -7.43 13.80
CA ASP A 325 10.11 -6.88 14.73
C ASP A 325 9.46 -6.42 16.04
N GLY A 326 10.09 -6.70 17.17
CA GLY A 326 9.66 -6.23 18.48
C GLY A 326 10.36 -4.94 18.92
N LEU A 327 9.62 -3.98 19.49
CA LEU A 327 10.16 -2.81 20.19
C LEU A 327 9.30 -2.52 21.43
N PRO A 328 9.72 -2.86 22.67
CA PRO A 328 10.93 -3.60 23.10
C PRO A 328 10.77 -5.14 23.17
N GLN A 329 9.66 -5.71 22.68
CA GLN A 329 9.37 -7.14 22.78
C GLN A 329 10.37 -8.04 22.02
N ALA A 330 10.33 -9.34 22.31
CA ALA A 330 10.98 -10.33 21.45
C ALA A 330 10.38 -10.27 20.04
N GLY A 331 11.19 -10.56 19.03
CA GLY A 331 10.72 -10.69 17.64
C GLY A 331 9.82 -11.91 17.50
N ALA A 332 8.86 -11.86 16.57
CA ALA A 332 7.94 -12.98 16.36
C ALA A 332 8.50 -14.01 15.38
N ASP A 333 8.00 -15.24 15.46
CA ASP A 333 8.41 -16.32 14.57
C ASP A 333 7.92 -16.10 13.13
N GLY A 334 8.74 -16.52 12.16
CA GLY A 334 8.38 -16.58 10.75
C GLY A 334 7.47 -17.77 10.43
N GLY A 335 6.54 -17.58 9.50
CA GLY A 335 5.55 -18.59 9.13
C GLY A 335 6.16 -19.78 8.36
N ALA A 336 5.44 -20.91 8.34
CA ALA A 336 5.88 -22.10 7.61
C ALA A 336 5.76 -21.94 6.09
N GLY A 337 6.74 -22.48 5.36
CA GLY A 337 6.71 -22.63 3.92
C GLY A 337 5.79 -23.77 3.47
N GLY A 338 5.36 -23.70 2.21
CA GLY A 338 4.35 -24.58 1.63
C GLY A 338 4.68 -26.07 1.75
N LEU A 339 3.66 -26.88 2.00
CA LEU A 339 3.79 -28.30 2.35
C LEU A 339 4.52 -29.12 1.26
N ILE A 340 4.33 -28.82 -0.02
CA ILE A 340 5.10 -29.44 -1.12
C ILE A 340 6.32 -28.60 -1.46
N PHE A 341 6.15 -27.30 -1.74
CA PHE A 341 7.25 -26.42 -2.11
C PHE A 341 7.09 -25.03 -1.50
N GLY A 342 8.10 -24.59 -0.76
CA GLY A 342 8.09 -23.28 -0.11
C GLY A 342 9.19 -23.10 0.91
N ASN A 343 9.75 -21.89 0.96
CA ASN A 343 10.69 -21.53 2.02
C ASN A 343 9.93 -21.07 3.27
N GLY A 344 10.48 -21.31 4.45
CA GLY A 344 9.97 -20.70 5.68
C GLY A 344 10.31 -19.22 5.76
N GLY A 345 9.44 -18.42 6.38
CA GLY A 345 9.64 -16.98 6.57
C GLY A 345 10.73 -16.68 7.60
N ALA A 346 11.34 -15.50 7.52
CA ALA A 346 12.33 -15.07 8.52
C ALA A 346 11.66 -14.74 9.86
N GLY A 347 12.35 -15.01 10.97
CA GLY A 347 11.94 -14.51 12.28
C GLY A 347 12.23 -13.02 12.42
N GLY A 348 11.34 -12.30 13.10
CA GLY A 348 11.48 -10.88 13.38
C GLY A 348 12.60 -10.59 14.38
N ASN A 349 13.13 -9.37 14.36
CA ASN A 349 14.21 -8.97 15.25
C ASN A 349 13.68 -8.62 16.65
N GLY A 350 14.48 -8.93 17.67
CA GLY A 350 14.19 -8.60 19.06
C GLY A 350 14.43 -7.12 19.38
N GLY A 351 13.53 -6.56 20.16
CA GLY A 351 13.67 -5.21 20.72
C GLY A 351 14.68 -5.16 21.84
N SER A 352 14.95 -3.96 22.35
CA SER A 352 15.94 -3.73 23.41
C SER A 352 15.82 -4.75 24.55
N SER A 353 16.84 -5.61 24.68
CA SER A 353 16.96 -6.64 25.71
C SER A 353 16.01 -7.83 25.58
N ALA A 354 15.53 -8.12 24.36
CA ALA A 354 14.65 -9.24 24.05
C ALA A 354 15.14 -10.06 22.84
N ASP A 355 14.76 -11.34 22.81
CA ASP A 355 15.24 -12.31 21.83
C ASP A 355 14.69 -12.07 20.42
N GLY A 356 15.42 -12.52 19.39
CA GLY A 356 14.91 -12.60 18.02
C GLY A 356 13.98 -13.80 17.83
N GLY A 357 12.99 -13.66 16.96
CA GLY A 357 12.05 -14.73 16.62
C GLY A 357 12.70 -15.84 15.79
N ALA A 358 12.15 -17.05 15.85
CA ALA A 358 12.63 -18.18 15.08
C ALA A 358 12.27 -18.07 13.59
N GLY A 359 13.13 -18.58 12.72
CA GLY A 359 12.82 -18.76 11.31
C GLY A 359 11.82 -19.91 11.09
N GLY A 360 10.87 -19.71 10.19
CA GLY A 360 9.85 -20.70 9.86
C GLY A 360 10.44 -21.94 9.17
N THR A 361 9.75 -23.08 9.28
CA THR A 361 10.17 -24.33 8.63
C THR A 361 9.62 -24.46 7.21
N ALA A 362 10.39 -25.07 6.30
CA ALA A 362 9.90 -25.50 5.00
C ALA A 362 9.24 -26.89 5.06
N GLY A 363 8.35 -27.20 4.11
CA GLY A 363 7.59 -28.46 4.02
C GLY A 363 8.41 -29.64 3.49
N LEU A 364 8.10 -30.13 2.28
CA LEU A 364 8.85 -31.20 1.63
C LEU A 364 10.10 -30.67 0.88
N LEU A 365 9.95 -29.54 0.19
CA LEU A 365 10.97 -28.89 -0.64
C LEU A 365 11.08 -27.40 -0.28
N GLY A 366 12.28 -26.91 0.03
CA GLY A 366 12.53 -25.48 0.31
C GLY A 366 13.53 -25.26 1.46
N SER A 367 14.03 -24.05 1.65
CA SER A 367 14.89 -23.72 2.79
C SER A 367 14.10 -23.19 3.99
N GLY A 368 14.55 -23.50 5.20
CA GLY A 368 14.02 -22.84 6.39
C GLY A 368 14.40 -21.36 6.42
N GLY A 369 13.58 -20.54 7.06
CA GLY A 369 13.84 -19.10 7.22
C GLY A 369 14.98 -18.82 8.19
N ALA A 370 15.60 -17.64 8.07
CA ALA A 370 16.59 -17.20 9.06
C ALA A 370 15.91 -16.79 10.37
N GLY A 371 16.56 -17.00 11.51
CA GLY A 371 16.14 -16.41 12.79
C GLY A 371 16.51 -14.94 12.88
N GLY A 372 15.68 -14.13 13.55
CA GLY A 372 15.92 -12.70 13.73
C GLY A 372 17.04 -12.40 14.72
N THR A 373 17.63 -11.20 14.67
CA THR A 373 18.67 -10.81 15.64
C THR A 373 18.08 -10.45 16.99
N GLY A 374 18.73 -10.84 18.09
CA GLY A 374 18.36 -10.37 19.43
C GLY A 374 18.71 -8.90 19.65
N GLY A 375 17.92 -8.19 20.45
CA GLY A 375 18.08 -6.75 20.66
C GLY A 375 19.09 -6.38 21.74
N ASN A 376 19.70 -5.20 21.61
CA ASN A 376 20.81 -4.74 22.45
C ASN A 376 20.43 -4.60 23.94
N ALA A 377 21.42 -4.76 24.82
CA ALA A 377 21.27 -4.61 26.27
C ALA A 377 20.82 -3.20 26.69
N SER A 378 20.04 -3.16 27.76
CA SER A 378 19.57 -1.93 28.41
C SER A 378 20.27 -1.74 29.76
N PRO A 379 20.23 -0.55 30.37
CA PRO A 379 20.84 -0.32 31.69
C PRO A 379 20.35 -1.24 32.82
N ILE A 380 19.22 -1.94 32.62
CA ILE A 380 18.56 -2.82 33.60
C ILE A 380 18.36 -4.27 33.12
N ALA A 381 18.78 -4.63 31.90
CA ALA A 381 18.48 -5.94 31.30
C ALA A 381 19.59 -6.40 30.34
N VAL A 382 19.76 -7.72 30.21
CA VAL A 382 20.80 -8.33 29.34
C VAL A 382 20.48 -8.10 27.87
N ALA A 383 21.46 -8.25 26.98
CA ALA A 383 21.16 -8.32 25.55
C ALA A 383 20.34 -9.59 25.24
N GLY A 384 19.40 -9.48 24.31
CA GLY A 384 18.62 -10.60 23.82
C GLY A 384 19.42 -11.51 22.90
N ASN A 385 19.00 -12.77 22.84
CA ASN A 385 19.64 -13.82 22.04
C ASN A 385 19.10 -13.81 20.60
N GLY A 386 19.89 -14.28 19.66
CA GLY A 386 19.42 -14.48 18.28
C GLY A 386 18.43 -15.63 18.19
N GLY A 387 17.41 -15.48 17.35
CA GLY A 387 16.43 -16.52 17.08
C GLY A 387 17.02 -17.71 16.35
N ALA A 388 16.46 -18.91 16.55
CA ALA A 388 16.91 -20.11 15.85
C ALA A 388 16.54 -20.05 14.35
N GLY A 389 17.40 -20.60 13.49
CA GLY A 389 17.10 -20.79 12.07
C GLY A 389 16.11 -21.93 11.85
N GLY A 390 15.19 -21.74 10.91
CA GLY A 390 14.16 -22.73 10.58
C GLY A 390 14.73 -23.97 9.88
N ASN A 391 14.05 -25.10 10.03
CA ASN A 391 14.44 -26.34 9.34
C ASN A 391 14.13 -26.28 7.84
N GLY A 392 15.04 -26.81 7.03
CA GLY A 392 14.84 -27.05 5.60
C GLY A 392 13.87 -28.18 5.33
N GLY A 393 13.31 -28.19 4.11
CA GLY A 393 12.27 -29.12 3.68
C GLY A 393 12.73 -30.58 3.78
N ALA A 394 11.84 -31.45 4.24
CA ALA A 394 12.17 -32.79 4.73
C ALA A 394 12.96 -33.66 3.72
N LEU A 395 12.73 -33.49 2.41
CA LEU A 395 13.46 -34.19 1.36
C LEU A 395 14.58 -33.35 0.76
N PHE A 396 14.29 -32.13 0.31
CA PHE A 396 15.28 -31.20 -0.25
C PHE A 396 15.16 -29.84 0.44
N GLY A 397 16.24 -29.37 1.08
CA GLY A 397 16.21 -28.08 1.75
C GLY A 397 17.42 -27.78 2.60
N ASN A 398 17.92 -26.55 2.54
CA ASN A 398 18.91 -26.06 3.49
C ASN A 398 18.21 -25.58 4.77
N GLY A 399 18.83 -25.79 5.93
CA GLY A 399 18.43 -25.10 7.16
C GLY A 399 18.70 -23.60 7.06
N GLY A 400 17.82 -22.80 7.65
CA GLY A 400 18.01 -21.36 7.78
C GLY A 400 19.10 -21.01 8.79
N ALA A 401 19.72 -19.84 8.64
CA ALA A 401 20.73 -19.38 9.59
C ALA A 401 20.09 -18.92 10.90
N GLY A 402 20.77 -19.15 12.02
CA GLY A 402 20.42 -18.55 13.30
C GLY A 402 20.76 -17.06 13.33
N GLY A 403 19.96 -16.27 14.03
CA GLY A 403 20.16 -14.82 14.18
C GLY A 403 21.35 -14.48 15.08
N ALA A 404 21.89 -13.28 14.93
CA ALA A 404 22.94 -12.78 15.82
C ALA A 404 22.36 -12.37 17.19
N GLY A 405 23.14 -12.50 18.27
CA GLY A 405 22.79 -11.95 19.58
C GLY A 405 22.96 -10.43 19.65
N GLY A 406 22.23 -9.77 20.55
CA GLY A 406 22.30 -8.31 20.75
C GLY A 406 23.59 -7.84 21.44
N ALA A 407 24.03 -6.61 21.18
CA ALA A 407 25.22 -6.05 21.82
C ALA A 407 24.99 -5.72 23.31
N GLY A 408 25.99 -6.02 24.15
CA GLY A 408 26.04 -5.66 25.56
C GLY A 408 26.33 -4.17 25.80
N LEU A 409 26.21 -3.74 27.06
CA LEU A 409 26.42 -2.36 27.51
C LEU A 409 27.39 -2.35 28.72
N VAL A 410 28.09 -1.25 29.00
CA VAL A 410 29.07 -1.20 30.12
C VAL A 410 28.47 -1.60 31.48
N THR A 411 27.18 -1.33 31.71
CA THR A 411 26.44 -1.73 32.92
C THR A 411 25.89 -3.16 32.87
N ASN A 412 25.79 -3.77 31.67
CA ASN A 412 25.37 -5.15 31.48
C ASN A 412 26.23 -5.78 30.35
N PRO A 413 27.44 -6.25 30.69
CA PRO A 413 28.55 -6.33 29.73
C PRO A 413 28.45 -7.46 28.71
N ASN A 414 27.62 -8.48 28.94
CA ASN A 414 27.49 -9.64 28.07
C ASN A 414 26.69 -9.30 26.81
N GLY A 415 27.23 -9.67 25.64
CA GLY A 415 26.43 -9.80 24.43
C GLY A 415 25.50 -11.01 24.52
N GLY A 416 24.35 -10.95 23.87
CA GLY A 416 23.40 -12.06 23.79
C GLY A 416 23.98 -13.24 23.02
N THR A 417 23.46 -14.45 23.23
CA THR A 417 23.94 -15.61 22.48
C THR A 417 23.47 -15.54 21.03
N GLY A 418 24.25 -16.09 20.10
CA GLY A 418 23.77 -16.35 18.75
C GLY A 418 22.75 -17.48 18.74
N GLY A 419 21.79 -17.43 17.82
CA GLY A 419 20.81 -18.49 17.63
C GLY A 419 21.40 -19.70 16.91
N ASP A 420 20.88 -20.90 17.20
CA ASP A 420 21.28 -22.12 16.49
C ASP A 420 20.80 -22.10 15.03
N GLY A 421 21.59 -22.67 14.12
CA GLY A 421 21.21 -22.86 12.72
C GLY A 421 20.27 -24.05 12.54
N GLY A 422 19.29 -23.93 11.64
CA GLY A 422 18.30 -24.97 11.38
C GLY A 422 18.87 -26.23 10.73
N MET A 423 18.19 -27.37 10.86
CA MET A 423 18.61 -28.60 10.20
C MET A 423 18.34 -28.55 8.69
N GLY A 424 19.21 -29.19 7.91
CA GLY A 424 18.94 -29.50 6.51
C GLY A 424 17.94 -30.66 6.36
N GLY A 425 17.36 -30.75 5.16
CA GLY A 425 16.56 -31.89 4.72
C GLY A 425 17.37 -33.19 4.56
N LEU A 426 16.76 -34.22 3.98
CA LEU A 426 17.50 -35.43 3.61
C LEU A 426 18.68 -35.09 2.68
N ILE A 427 18.43 -34.21 1.70
CA ILE A 427 19.42 -33.61 0.81
C ILE A 427 19.42 -32.10 1.02
N GLY A 428 20.44 -31.58 1.71
CA GLY A 428 20.60 -30.15 1.98
C GLY A 428 21.55 -29.89 3.13
N ASN A 429 22.11 -28.68 3.16
CA ASN A 429 23.05 -28.25 4.19
C ASN A 429 22.32 -27.86 5.48
N GLY A 430 22.98 -28.01 6.62
CA GLY A 430 22.56 -27.33 7.85
C GLY A 430 22.79 -25.83 7.74
N GLY A 431 21.93 -25.04 8.39
CA GLY A 431 22.07 -23.59 8.49
C GLY A 431 23.22 -23.20 9.41
N ARG A 432 23.83 -22.03 9.19
CA ARG A 432 24.87 -21.51 10.09
C ARG A 432 24.26 -21.08 11.43
N GLY A 433 25.00 -21.29 12.51
CA GLY A 433 24.70 -20.63 13.78
C GLY A 433 25.01 -19.14 13.70
N GLY A 434 24.22 -18.34 14.42
CA GLY A 434 24.42 -16.91 14.52
C GLY A 434 25.60 -16.55 15.41
N ASN A 435 26.21 -15.39 15.18
CA ASN A 435 27.28 -14.89 16.04
C ASN A 435 26.70 -14.37 17.37
N ALA A 436 27.48 -14.48 18.44
CA ALA A 436 27.23 -13.77 19.68
C ALA A 436 27.20 -12.25 19.45
N GLY A 437 26.43 -11.55 20.28
CA GLY A 437 26.47 -10.10 20.30
C GLY A 437 27.79 -9.55 20.82
N ILE A 438 28.07 -8.27 20.52
CA ILE A 438 29.30 -7.59 20.95
C ILE A 438 29.27 -7.42 22.47
N SER A 439 30.17 -8.09 23.19
CA SER A 439 30.38 -7.87 24.62
C SER A 439 31.24 -6.64 24.90
N THR A 440 31.09 -6.04 26.09
CA THR A 440 31.88 -4.89 26.54
C THR A 440 32.51 -5.15 27.91
N GLY A 441 33.53 -4.38 28.31
CA GLY A 441 34.16 -4.54 29.63
C GLY A 441 34.78 -5.93 29.86
N LEU A 442 34.22 -6.69 30.79
CA LEU A 442 34.60 -8.09 31.10
C LEU A 442 33.51 -9.11 30.70
N GLY A 443 32.56 -8.70 29.86
CA GLY A 443 31.46 -9.57 29.44
C GLY A 443 31.85 -10.57 28.36
N SER A 444 31.04 -11.61 28.21
CA SER A 444 31.22 -12.69 27.25
C SER A 444 29.90 -13.02 26.56
N GLY A 445 29.94 -13.35 25.27
CA GLY A 445 28.80 -13.82 24.48
C GLY A 445 29.11 -15.16 23.82
N ILE A 446 28.10 -16.04 23.71
CA ILE A 446 28.24 -17.41 23.19
C ILE A 446 27.73 -17.48 21.74
N GLY A 447 28.52 -18.05 20.84
CA GLY A 447 28.12 -18.27 19.46
C GLY A 447 27.10 -19.40 19.31
N GLY A 448 26.11 -19.23 18.43
CA GLY A 448 25.10 -20.24 18.14
C GLY A 448 25.68 -21.44 17.38
N ASN A 449 25.13 -22.63 17.58
CA ASN A 449 25.61 -23.85 16.94
C ASN A 449 25.19 -23.92 15.47
N GLY A 450 26.01 -24.56 14.64
CA GLY A 450 25.65 -24.86 13.26
C GLY A 450 24.67 -26.02 13.18
N GLY A 451 23.68 -25.90 12.30
CA GLY A 451 22.67 -26.92 12.07
C GLY A 451 23.23 -28.18 11.41
N ASN A 452 22.56 -29.31 11.61
CA ASN A 452 22.98 -30.61 11.07
C ASN A 452 22.41 -30.84 9.66
N ALA A 453 23.21 -31.42 8.76
CA ALA A 453 22.72 -32.09 7.56
C ALA A 453 22.38 -33.56 7.88
N ARG A 454 21.56 -34.21 7.03
CA ARG A 454 21.02 -35.56 7.31
C ARG A 454 21.69 -36.68 6.51
N LEU A 455 21.43 -36.80 5.21
CA LEU A 455 22.03 -37.86 4.37
C LEU A 455 23.08 -37.28 3.42
N ILE A 456 22.74 -36.24 2.66
CA ILE A 456 23.64 -35.53 1.75
C ILE A 456 23.60 -34.03 2.07
N GLY A 457 24.76 -33.43 2.31
CA GLY A 457 24.90 -32.00 2.61
C GLY A 457 25.91 -31.74 3.73
N ASN A 458 26.47 -30.53 3.76
CA ASN A 458 27.40 -30.12 4.80
C ASN A 458 26.65 -29.66 6.06
N GLY A 459 27.19 -29.93 7.23
CA GLY A 459 26.74 -29.27 8.46
C GLY A 459 27.05 -27.77 8.40
N GLY A 460 26.22 -26.96 9.03
CA GLY A 460 26.42 -25.52 9.11
C GLY A 460 27.61 -25.16 10.01
N ASP A 461 28.27 -24.04 9.71
CA ASP A 461 29.28 -23.46 10.59
C ASP A 461 28.63 -22.94 11.88
N GLY A 462 29.31 -23.07 13.02
CA GLY A 462 28.92 -22.40 14.26
C GLY A 462 29.34 -20.93 14.25
N GLY A 463 28.52 -20.06 14.84
CA GLY A 463 28.80 -18.63 14.93
C GLY A 463 29.89 -18.31 15.96
N SER A 464 30.53 -17.16 15.82
CA SER A 464 31.59 -16.72 16.75
C SER A 464 31.05 -16.31 18.12
N GLY A 465 31.81 -16.57 19.18
CA GLY A 465 31.64 -15.96 20.49
C GLY A 465 32.13 -14.50 20.50
N THR A 466 32.06 -13.85 21.66
CA THR A 466 32.77 -12.59 21.92
C THR A 466 33.25 -12.54 23.37
N GLY A 467 34.29 -11.73 23.63
CA GLY A 467 34.77 -11.46 24.99
C GLY A 467 35.47 -12.66 25.66
N GLY A 468 35.91 -13.66 24.88
CA GLY A 468 36.42 -14.93 25.40
C GLY A 468 35.33 -15.96 25.71
N GLY A 469 34.07 -15.68 25.34
CA GLY A 469 33.00 -16.68 25.32
C GLY A 469 33.22 -17.72 24.22
N PRO A 470 32.74 -18.96 24.38
CA PRO A 470 32.89 -19.99 23.36
C PRO A 470 32.12 -19.65 22.07
N GLY A 471 32.77 -19.84 20.93
CA GLY A 471 32.08 -19.97 19.63
C GLY A 471 31.27 -21.27 19.55
N GLY A 472 30.22 -21.26 18.74
CA GLY A 472 29.28 -22.37 18.62
C GLY A 472 29.91 -23.60 17.94
N VAL A 473 29.35 -24.78 18.22
CA VAL A 473 29.82 -26.03 17.61
C VAL A 473 29.30 -26.11 16.18
N GLY A 474 30.16 -26.42 15.20
CA GLY A 474 29.72 -26.67 13.83
C GLY A 474 28.91 -27.96 13.72
N GLY A 475 27.85 -27.95 12.91
CA GLY A 475 26.92 -29.07 12.77
C GLY A 475 27.49 -30.28 12.03
N THR A 476 26.85 -31.44 12.16
CA THR A 476 27.26 -32.67 11.48
C THR A 476 26.97 -32.63 9.98
N GLY A 477 27.90 -33.14 9.17
CA GLY A 477 27.66 -33.45 7.77
C GLY A 477 26.73 -34.64 7.58
N GLY A 478 26.17 -34.77 6.37
CA GLY A 478 25.28 -35.86 6.01
C GLY A 478 25.96 -37.24 6.06
N GLN A 479 25.21 -38.25 6.50
CA GLN A 479 25.69 -39.61 6.77
C GLN A 479 26.29 -40.34 5.55
N LEU A 480 25.91 -39.96 4.32
CA LEU A 480 26.43 -40.53 3.08
C LEU A 480 27.46 -39.61 2.41
N LEU A 481 27.23 -38.29 2.42
CA LEU A 481 28.13 -37.31 1.83
C LEU A 481 27.95 -35.94 2.49
N GLY A 482 29.00 -35.44 3.15
CA GLY A 482 29.01 -34.09 3.71
C GLY A 482 30.20 -33.82 4.63
N ALA A 483 30.67 -32.58 4.65
CA ALA A 483 31.62 -32.10 5.64
C ALA A 483 30.89 -31.74 6.96
N LYS A 484 31.56 -31.92 8.11
CA LYS A 484 31.16 -31.21 9.33
C LYS A 484 31.37 -29.71 9.12
N GLY A 485 30.45 -28.88 9.60
CA GLY A 485 30.66 -27.43 9.65
C GLY A 485 31.79 -27.04 10.60
N THR A 486 32.37 -25.86 10.39
CA THR A 486 33.44 -25.36 11.26
C THR A 486 32.88 -24.92 12.63
N ASN A 487 33.66 -25.06 13.70
CA ASN A 487 33.30 -24.42 14.97
C ASN A 487 33.59 -22.91 14.88
N GLY A 488 32.77 -22.09 15.54
CA GLY A 488 33.01 -20.65 15.61
C GLY A 488 34.27 -20.30 16.41
N ALA A 489 34.85 -19.14 16.11
CA ALA A 489 35.92 -18.56 16.91
C ALA A 489 35.40 -18.04 18.28
N PRO A 490 36.21 -18.02 19.35
CA PRO A 490 35.90 -17.36 20.62
C PRO A 490 36.17 -15.84 20.60
#